data_AF-A0A529ICX6-F1
#
_entry.id   AF-A0A529ICX6-F1
#
_cell.length_a   1.000
_cell.length_b   1.000
_cell.length_c   1.000
_cell.angle_alpha   90.00
_cell.angle_beta   90.00
_cell.angle_gamma   90.00
#
_symmetry.space_group_name_H-M   'P 1'
#
loop_
_entity.id
_entity.type
_entity.pdbx_description
1 polymer ?
#
loop_
_entity_poly.entity_id
_entity_poly.type
_entity_poly.pdbx_seq_one_letter_code
_entity_poly.pdbx_strand_id
1 'polypeptide(L)'
;VEVRRQPGSDQRLSSAAETLAAAPSGVQDLWFARLYLLKAPIIVALALFWLVSGLTPFLAFEAARSHFASFLPGHAAGAMVAVTCLADIALGLAVLFRPWARRALIGMLVLTLAYLLAATFAEPALWLDPLGPLVKVVPSILLALTALAILDER
;
A
#
# COMPACT_ATOMS: atom_id res chain seq x y z
N VAL A 1 -42.54 -57.52 -5.29
CA VAL A 1 -42.62 -56.53 -4.19
C VAL A 1 -41.20 -56.15 -3.83
N GLU A 2 -40.67 -55.11 -4.47
CA GLU A 2 -39.31 -54.62 -4.27
C GLU A 2 -39.37 -53.55 -3.18
N VAL A 3 -38.79 -53.85 -2.03
CA VAL A 3 -38.80 -52.99 -0.86
C VAL A 3 -37.87 -51.80 -1.14
N ARG A 4 -38.46 -50.68 -1.56
CA ARG A 4 -37.81 -49.37 -1.60
C ARG A 4 -37.34 -49.02 -0.18
N ARG A 5 -36.05 -49.21 0.10
CA ARG A 5 -35.42 -48.73 1.34
C ARG A 5 -35.60 -47.20 1.40
N GLN A 6 -36.37 -46.73 2.39
CA GLN A 6 -36.39 -45.33 2.76
C GLN A 6 -35.01 -44.95 3.31
N PRO A 7 -34.40 -43.82 2.91
CA PRO A 7 -33.22 -43.32 3.61
C PRO A 7 -33.65 -42.90 5.01
N GLY A 8 -33.17 -43.63 6.02
CA GLY A 8 -33.40 -43.29 7.43
C GLY A 8 -32.85 -41.91 7.75
N SER A 9 -33.69 -41.10 8.40
CA SER A 9 -33.39 -39.76 8.91
C SER A 9 -32.54 -39.83 10.18
N ASP A 10 -31.33 -40.38 10.08
CA ASP A 10 -30.40 -40.59 11.20
C ASP A 10 -29.05 -39.88 10.96
N GLN A 11 -29.08 -38.72 10.28
CA GLN A 11 -27.90 -37.86 10.18
C GLN A 11 -27.65 -37.20 11.54
N ARG A 12 -26.81 -37.83 12.38
CA ARG A 12 -26.18 -37.13 13.50
C ARG A 12 -25.46 -35.90 12.94
N LEU A 13 -25.84 -34.72 13.41
CA LEU A 13 -25.10 -33.49 13.15
C LEU A 13 -23.71 -33.66 13.76
N SER A 14 -22.68 -33.55 12.93
CA SER A 14 -21.29 -33.54 13.39
C SER A 14 -21.07 -32.34 14.31
N SER A 15 -20.26 -32.55 15.36
CA SER A 15 -19.81 -31.45 16.20
C SER A 15 -18.96 -30.46 15.40
N ALA A 16 -18.81 -29.22 15.89
CA ALA A 16 -17.95 -28.22 15.27
C ALA A 16 -16.50 -28.74 15.13
N ALA A 17 -16.02 -29.48 16.13
CA ALA A 17 -14.69 -30.09 16.13
C ALA A 17 -14.55 -31.19 15.05
N GLU A 18 -15.54 -32.09 14.91
CA GLU A 18 -15.55 -33.10 13.86
C GLU A 18 -15.63 -32.49 12.46
N THR A 19 -16.39 -31.40 12.31
CA THR A 19 -16.54 -30.68 11.05
C THR A 19 -15.23 -30.00 10.64
N LEU A 20 -14.54 -29.36 11.59
CA LEU A 20 -13.21 -28.76 11.38
C LEU A 20 -12.13 -29.81 11.11
N ALA A 21 -12.18 -30.97 11.79
CA ALA A 21 -11.24 -32.06 11.58
C ALA A 21 -11.40 -32.73 10.21
N ALA A 22 -12.62 -32.77 9.67
CA ALA A 22 -12.90 -33.31 8.34
C ALA A 22 -12.46 -32.39 7.19
N ALA A 23 -12.28 -31.09 7.45
CA ALA A 23 -11.83 -30.09 6.49
C ALA A 23 -10.79 -29.15 7.12
N PRO A 24 -9.55 -29.65 7.38
CA PRO A 24 -8.51 -28.85 7.98
C PRO A 24 -8.15 -27.66 7.09
N SER A 25 -7.93 -26.49 7.70
CA SER A 25 -7.56 -25.27 6.97
C SER A 25 -6.27 -25.46 6.18
N GLY A 26 -6.33 -25.14 4.89
CA GLY A 26 -5.19 -25.16 4.01
C GLY A 26 -4.29 -23.94 4.22
N VAL A 27 -3.12 -23.98 3.59
CA VAL A 27 -2.18 -22.84 3.57
C VAL A 27 -2.88 -21.59 3.02
N GLN A 28 -3.74 -21.73 2.01
CA GLN A 28 -4.50 -20.62 1.40
C GLN A 28 -5.44 -19.93 2.39
N ASP A 29 -6.18 -20.68 3.22
CA ASP A 29 -7.11 -20.14 4.22
C ASP A 29 -6.36 -19.29 5.26
N LEU A 30 -5.19 -19.77 5.68
CA LEU A 30 -4.33 -19.07 6.63
C LEU A 30 -3.75 -17.78 6.02
N TRP A 31 -3.31 -17.81 4.76
CA TRP A 31 -2.84 -16.61 4.06
C TRP A 31 -3.96 -15.58 3.90
N PHE A 32 -5.15 -16.01 3.49
CA PHE A 32 -6.31 -15.13 3.35
C PHE A 32 -6.66 -14.49 4.69
N ALA A 33 -6.79 -15.26 5.77
CA ALA A 33 -7.12 -14.74 7.10
C ALA A 33 -6.09 -13.69 7.58
N ARG A 34 -4.79 -13.93 7.35
CA ARG A 34 -3.71 -13.00 7.71
C ARG A 34 -3.76 -11.72 6.88
N LEU A 35 -3.91 -11.84 5.56
CA LEU A 35 -3.93 -10.68 4.66
C LEU A 35 -5.21 -9.85 4.82
N TYR A 36 -6.34 -10.49 5.11
CA TYR A 36 -7.58 -9.82 5.45
C TYR A 36 -7.40 -8.89 6.66
N LEU A 37 -6.73 -9.37 7.71
CA LEU A 37 -6.43 -8.55 8.89
C LEU A 37 -5.39 -7.46 8.60
N LEU A 38 -4.37 -7.74 7.78
CA LEU A 38 -3.31 -6.79 7.43
C LEU A 38 -3.74 -5.71 6.43
N LYS A 39 -4.84 -5.91 5.70
CA LYS A 39 -5.32 -4.97 4.69
C LYS A 39 -5.50 -3.55 5.20
N ALA A 40 -6.27 -3.38 6.28
CA ALA A 40 -6.51 -2.05 6.85
C ALA A 40 -5.22 -1.39 7.39
N PRO A 41 -4.37 -2.08 8.19
CA PRO A 41 -3.07 -1.56 8.59
C PRO A 41 -2.18 -1.12 7.43
N ILE A 42 -2.12 -1.90 6.34
CA ILE A 42 -1.33 -1.56 5.14
C ILE A 42 -1.82 -0.25 4.50
N ILE A 43 -3.13 -0.11 4.30
CA ILE A 43 -3.72 1.09 3.70
C ILE A 43 -3.53 2.32 4.59
N VAL A 44 -3.74 2.19 5.90
CA VAL A 44 -3.53 3.28 6.86
C VAL A 44 -2.06 3.68 6.92
N ALA A 45 -1.13 2.71 6.96
CA ALA A 45 0.30 2.99 6.95
C ALA A 45 0.73 3.74 5.69
N LEU A 46 0.24 3.32 4.51
CA LEU A 46 0.48 4.05 3.26
C LEU A 46 -0.09 5.46 3.30
N ALA A 47 -1.34 5.63 3.73
CA ALA A 47 -1.95 6.95 3.84
C ALA A 47 -1.13 7.89 4.74
N LEU A 48 -0.74 7.42 5.93
CA LEU A 48 0.07 8.21 6.86
C LEU A 48 1.46 8.53 6.28
N PHE A 49 2.13 7.56 5.67
CA PHE A 49 3.42 7.78 5.03
C PHE A 49 3.34 8.89 3.97
N TRP A 50 2.34 8.82 3.10
CA TRP A 50 2.11 9.79 2.02
C TRP A 50 1.73 11.17 2.54
N LEU A 51 0.86 11.25 3.56
CA LEU A 51 0.49 12.50 4.19
C LEU A 51 1.69 13.19 4.86
N VAL A 52 2.52 12.43 5.60
CA VAL A 52 3.72 12.96 6.24
C VAL A 52 4.74 13.41 5.18
N SER A 53 4.94 12.60 4.13
CA SER A 53 5.83 12.93 2.99
C SER A 53 5.48 14.26 2.34
N GLY A 54 4.19 14.56 2.16
CA GLY A 54 3.76 15.86 1.63
C GLY A 54 3.76 16.99 2.65
N LEU A 55 3.39 16.70 3.91
CA LEU A 55 3.24 17.74 4.94
C LEU A 55 4.58 18.26 5.46
N THR A 56 5.58 17.39 5.63
CA THR A 56 6.91 17.80 6.13
C THR A 56 7.57 18.88 5.26
N PRO A 57 7.77 18.68 3.94
CA PRO A 57 8.30 19.72 3.06
C PRO A 57 7.34 20.90 2.89
N PHE A 58 6.02 20.71 3.02
CA PHE A 58 5.07 21.82 3.00
C PHE A 58 5.27 22.76 4.21
N LEU A 59 5.47 22.22 5.41
CA LEU A 59 5.73 23.00 6.62
C LEU A 59 7.15 23.60 6.62
N ALA A 60 8.11 22.91 6.00
CA ALA A 60 9.49 23.37 5.84
C ALA A 60 9.76 23.91 4.42
N PHE A 61 8.81 24.68 3.87
CA PHE A 61 8.77 25.01 2.43
C PHE A 61 10.06 25.62 1.88
N GLU A 62 10.65 26.59 2.58
CA GLU A 62 11.87 27.25 2.11
C GLU A 62 13.08 26.32 2.13
N ALA A 63 13.17 25.46 3.14
CA ALA A 63 14.20 24.42 3.19
C ALA A 63 14.03 23.43 2.03
N ALA A 64 12.80 22.94 1.79
CA ALA A 64 12.48 22.07 0.66
C ALA A 64 12.78 22.73 -0.70
N ARG A 65 12.46 24.02 -0.84
CA ARG A 65 12.75 24.80 -2.07
C ARG A 65 14.24 24.92 -2.34
N SER A 66 15.06 25.02 -1.29
CA SER A 66 16.51 25.13 -1.44
C SER A 66 17.15 23.89 -2.09
N HIS A 67 16.58 22.69 -1.88
CA HIS A 67 17.04 21.45 -2.53
C HIS A 67 16.86 21.48 -4.05
N PHE A 68 15.90 22.25 -4.56
CA PHE A 68 15.65 22.40 -6.00
C PHE A 68 16.39 23.60 -6.61
N ALA A 69 16.98 24.48 -5.80
CA ALA A 69 17.55 25.74 -6.27
C ALA A 69 18.79 25.57 -7.16
N SER A 70 19.50 24.44 -7.05
CA SER A 70 20.62 24.07 -7.91
C SER A 70 20.19 23.60 -9.31
N PHE A 71 18.93 23.18 -9.48
CA PHE A 71 18.43 22.56 -10.71
C PHE A 71 17.32 23.37 -11.39
N LEU A 72 16.64 24.26 -10.64
CA LEU A 72 15.48 25.01 -11.11
C LEU A 72 15.55 26.49 -10.68
N PRO A 73 15.09 27.43 -11.53
CA PRO A 73 14.95 28.83 -11.15
C PRO A 73 13.93 29.00 -10.01
N GLY A 74 14.08 30.05 -9.19
CA GLY A 74 13.42 30.17 -7.89
C GLY A 74 11.88 30.01 -7.88
N HIS A 75 11.18 30.46 -8.92
CA HIS A 75 9.73 30.28 -9.06
C HIS A 75 9.36 28.84 -9.44
N ALA A 76 10.15 28.19 -10.30
CA ALA A 76 9.95 26.79 -10.68
C ALA A 76 10.29 25.83 -9.53
N ALA A 77 11.31 26.13 -8.74
CA ALA A 77 11.64 25.38 -7.52
C ALA A 77 10.48 25.40 -6.51
N GLY A 78 9.89 26.57 -6.27
CA GLY A 78 8.72 26.70 -5.38
C GLY A 78 7.49 25.96 -5.93
N ALA A 79 7.22 26.11 -7.23
CA ALA A 79 6.12 25.38 -7.87
C ALA A 79 6.31 23.86 -7.79
N MET A 80 7.54 23.36 -7.98
CA MET A 80 7.86 21.94 -7.86
C MET A 80 7.54 21.42 -6.46
N VAL A 81 8.03 22.07 -5.40
CA VAL A 81 7.73 21.70 -4.01
C VAL A 81 6.22 21.70 -3.76
N ALA A 82 5.52 22.76 -4.16
CA ALA A 82 4.08 22.84 -3.96
C ALA A 82 3.33 21.69 -4.66
N VAL A 83 3.67 21.39 -5.92
CA VAL A 83 3.05 20.31 -6.69
C VAL A 83 3.33 18.95 -6.07
N THR A 84 4.57 18.65 -5.67
CA THR A 84 4.91 17.37 -5.06
C THR A 84 4.23 17.20 -3.70
N CYS A 85 4.21 18.23 -2.85
CA CYS A 85 3.52 18.17 -1.56
C CYS A 85 2.02 17.93 -1.73
N LEU A 86 1.38 18.65 -2.66
CA LEU A 86 -0.05 18.50 -2.92
C LEU A 86 -0.37 17.13 -3.53
N ALA A 87 0.47 16.63 -4.43
CA ALA A 87 0.32 15.28 -4.99
C ALA A 87 0.39 14.21 -3.90
N ASP A 88 1.37 14.32 -3.00
CA ASP A 88 1.55 13.39 -1.90
C ASP A 88 0.34 13.37 -0.95
N ILE A 89 -0.12 14.55 -0.55
CA ILE A 89 -1.30 14.70 0.32
C ILE A 89 -2.55 14.16 -0.38
N ALA A 90 -2.76 14.51 -1.65
CA ALA A 90 -3.93 14.07 -2.41
C ALA A 90 -3.96 12.55 -2.56
N LEU A 91 -2.82 11.92 -2.87
CA LEU A 91 -2.72 10.46 -2.99
C LEU A 91 -2.94 9.78 -1.63
N GLY A 92 -2.32 10.30 -0.56
CA GLY A 92 -2.49 9.81 0.81
C GLY A 92 -3.93 9.89 1.32
N LEU A 93 -4.69 10.93 0.96
CA LEU A 93 -6.12 11.00 1.24
C LEU A 93 -6.93 10.07 0.33
N ALA A 94 -6.64 10.07 -0.97
CA ALA A 94 -7.39 9.30 -1.96
C ALA A 94 -7.34 7.78 -1.71
N VAL A 95 -6.24 7.26 -1.16
CA VAL A 95 -6.12 5.82 -0.87
C VAL A 95 -7.10 5.34 0.20
N LEU A 96 -7.54 6.24 1.09
CA LEU A 96 -8.54 5.94 2.13
C LEU A 96 -9.96 5.84 1.58
N PHE A 97 -10.22 6.41 0.40
CA PHE A 97 -11.53 6.37 -0.25
C PHE A 97 -11.62 5.20 -1.23
N ARG A 98 -12.44 4.19 -0.90
CA ARG A 98 -12.57 2.93 -1.67
C ARG A 98 -12.68 3.09 -3.20
N PRO A 99 -13.47 4.03 -3.76
CA PRO A 99 -13.57 4.21 -5.21
C PRO A 99 -12.26 4.70 -5.87
N TRP A 100 -11.42 5.39 -5.09
CA TRP A 100 -10.19 6.02 -5.55
C TRP A 100 -8.95 5.21 -5.20
N ALA A 101 -9.04 4.28 -4.24
CA ALA A 101 -7.92 3.52 -3.69
C ALA A 101 -7.01 2.89 -4.76
N ARG A 102 -7.59 2.23 -5.76
CA ARG A 102 -6.81 1.64 -6.87
C ARG A 102 -6.03 2.70 -7.66
N ARG A 103 -6.69 3.80 -8.01
CA ARG A 103 -6.08 4.90 -8.79
C ARG A 103 -5.00 5.60 -7.96
N ALA A 104 -5.25 5.79 -6.67
CA ALA A 104 -4.29 6.33 -5.73
C ALA A 104 -3.05 5.44 -5.65
N LEU A 105 -3.20 4.12 -5.41
CA LEU A 105 -2.06 3.19 -5.36
C LEU A 105 -1.23 3.16 -6.65
N ILE A 106 -1.88 3.23 -7.82
CA ILE A 106 -1.17 3.33 -9.10
C ILE A 106 -0.42 4.67 -9.20
N GLY A 107 -1.07 5.78 -8.83
CA GLY A 107 -0.45 7.10 -8.78
C GLY A 107 0.74 7.14 -7.83
N MET A 108 0.61 6.51 -6.66
CA MET A 108 1.68 6.35 -5.68
C MET A 108 2.89 5.64 -6.29
N LEU A 109 2.67 4.50 -6.94
CA LEU A 109 3.73 3.75 -7.62
C LEU A 109 4.42 4.57 -8.71
N VAL A 110 3.65 5.23 -9.58
CA VAL A 110 4.19 6.05 -10.67
C VAL A 110 5.04 7.19 -10.13
N LEU A 111 4.52 7.94 -9.16
CA LEU A 111 5.23 9.09 -8.58
C LEU A 111 6.48 8.65 -7.81
N THR A 112 6.39 7.55 -7.04
CA THR A 112 7.55 6.99 -6.33
C THR A 112 8.62 6.48 -7.29
N LEU A 113 8.26 5.84 -8.40
CA LEU A 113 9.23 5.40 -9.42
C LEU A 113 9.88 6.58 -10.12
N ALA A 114 9.12 7.63 -10.46
CA ALA A 114 9.65 8.86 -11.02
C ALA A 114 10.64 9.55 -10.07
N TYR A 115 10.29 9.65 -8.79
CA TYR A 115 11.18 10.15 -7.73
C TYR A 115 12.46 9.31 -7.62
N LEU A 116 12.33 7.98 -7.54
CA LEU A 116 13.48 7.08 -7.36
C LEU A 116 14.44 7.18 -8.55
N LEU A 117 13.92 7.23 -9.78
CA LEU A 117 14.73 7.42 -10.99
C LEU A 117 15.42 8.79 -10.97
N ALA A 118 14.67 9.86 -10.73
CA ALA A 118 15.22 11.22 -10.68
C ALA A 118 16.32 11.35 -9.62
N ALA A 119 16.06 10.88 -8.40
CA ALA A 119 17.02 10.94 -7.30
C ALA A 119 18.25 10.05 -7.54
N THR A 120 18.08 8.88 -8.16
CA THR A 120 19.21 7.99 -8.52
C THR A 120 20.16 8.65 -9.52
N PHE A 121 19.65 9.42 -10.49
CA PHE A 121 20.49 10.11 -11.46
C PHE A 121 21.03 11.46 -10.95
N ALA A 122 20.23 12.20 -10.19
CA ALA A 122 20.62 13.51 -9.66
C ALA A 122 21.62 13.40 -8.51
N GLU A 123 21.38 12.46 -7.58
CA GLU A 123 22.20 12.26 -6.39
C GLU A 123 22.45 10.76 -6.11
N PRO A 124 23.28 10.07 -6.93
CA PRO A 124 23.54 8.64 -6.76
C PRO A 124 24.08 8.26 -5.38
N ALA A 125 24.76 9.20 -4.71
CA ALA A 125 25.32 9.02 -3.37
C ALA A 125 24.25 8.72 -2.30
N LEU A 126 22.98 9.10 -2.52
CA LEU A 126 21.88 8.83 -1.59
C LEU A 126 21.56 7.34 -1.42
N TRP A 127 22.07 6.48 -2.30
CA TRP A 127 22.03 5.02 -2.12
C TRP A 127 22.93 4.53 -0.98
N LEU A 128 24.04 5.23 -0.72
CA LEU A 128 25.03 4.90 0.29
C LEU A 128 24.87 5.76 1.56
N ASP A 129 23.90 6.67 1.58
CA ASP A 129 23.61 7.50 2.75
C ASP A 129 23.20 6.59 3.93
N PRO A 130 23.72 6.83 5.15
CA PRO A 130 23.51 5.97 6.31
C PRO A 130 22.05 5.92 6.76
N LEU A 131 21.25 6.95 6.47
CA LEU A 131 19.81 6.95 6.73
C LEU A 131 19.03 6.21 5.63
N GLY A 132 19.69 5.85 4.53
CA GLY A 132 19.17 5.04 3.45
C GLY A 132 17.88 5.56 2.82
N PRO A 133 17.75 6.85 2.48
CA PRO A 133 16.50 7.42 1.96
C PRO A 133 16.02 6.69 0.70
N LEU A 134 16.90 6.41 -0.28
CA LEU A 134 16.51 5.68 -1.49
C LEU A 134 16.26 4.19 -1.24
N VAL A 135 17.04 3.58 -0.33
CA VAL A 135 16.84 2.17 0.04
C VAL A 135 15.47 1.96 0.68
N LYS A 136 14.98 2.91 1.47
CA LYS A 136 13.64 2.89 2.09
C LYS A 136 12.49 3.05 1.10
N VAL A 137 12.75 3.53 -0.12
CA VAL A 137 11.74 3.62 -1.19
C VAL A 137 11.35 2.23 -1.71
N VAL A 138 12.31 1.30 -1.78
CA VAL A 138 12.04 -0.06 -2.29
C VAL A 138 10.95 -0.80 -1.48
N PRO A 139 11.01 -0.87 -0.13
CA PRO A 139 9.94 -1.48 0.65
C PRO A 139 8.62 -0.71 0.58
N SER A 140 8.62 0.62 0.37
CA SER A 140 7.36 1.37 0.20
C SER A 140 6.67 1.02 -1.12
N ILE A 141 7.42 0.81 -2.20
CA ILE A 141 6.91 0.28 -3.47
C ILE A 141 6.28 -1.10 -3.26
N LEU A 142 6.97 -2.01 -2.56
CA LEU A 142 6.44 -3.34 -2.26
C LEU A 142 5.16 -3.29 -1.41
N LEU A 143 5.07 -2.34 -0.46
CA LEU A 143 3.87 -2.14 0.34
C LEU A 143 2.70 -1.64 -0.52
N ALA A 144 2.94 -0.70 -1.44
CA ALA A 144 1.92 -0.24 -2.39
C ALA A 144 1.47 -1.34 -3.36
N LEU A 145 2.39 -2.19 -3.84
CA LEU A 145 2.04 -3.38 -4.65
C LEU A 145 1.24 -4.40 -3.85
N THR A 146 1.62 -4.64 -2.59
CA THR A 146 0.88 -5.55 -1.69
C THR A 146 -0.53 -5.02 -1.46
N ALA A 147 -0.68 -3.73 -1.19
CA ALA A 147 -1.97 -3.06 -1.06
C ALA A 147 -2.83 -3.23 -2.32
N LEU A 148 -2.23 -3.09 -3.50
CA LEU A 148 -2.92 -3.26 -4.78
C LEU A 148 -3.38 -4.71 -5.00
N ALA A 149 -2.54 -5.68 -4.60
CA ALA A 149 -2.84 -7.11 -4.73
C ALA A 149 -3.99 -7.56 -3.82
N ILE A 150 -4.14 -6.97 -2.63
CA ILE A 150 -5.19 -7.32 -1.66
C ILE A 150 -6.41 -6.39 -1.70
N LEU A 151 -6.42 -5.40 -2.60
CA LEU A 151 -7.49 -4.40 -2.66
C LEU A 151 -8.83 -5.02 -3.09
N ASP A 152 -8.80 -5.92 -4.07
CA ASP A 152 -9.98 -6.61 -4.59
C ASP A 152 -10.37 -7.78 -3.70
N GLU A 153 -11.27 -7.52 -2.76
CA GLU A 153 -12.12 -8.55 -2.16
C GLU A 153 -13.47 -8.45 -2.85
N ARG A 154 -13.72 -9.37 -3.79
CA ARG A 154 -15.06 -9.67 -4.28
C ARG A 154 -15.68 -10.72 -3.38
#